data_AF-A0A2D6HGH5-F1
#
_entry.id   AF-A0A2D6HGH5-F1
#
_cell.length_a   1.000
_cell.length_b   1.000
_cell.length_c   1.000
_cell.angle_alpha   90.00
_cell.angle_beta   90.00
_cell.angle_gamma   90.00
#
_symmetry.space_group_name_H-M   'P 1'
#
loop_
_entity.id
_entity.type
_entity.pdbx_description
1 polymer ?
#
loop_
_entity_poly.entity_id
_entity_poly.type
_entity_poly.pdbx_seq_one_letter_code
_entity_poly.pdbx_strand_id
1 'polypeptide(L)'
;MFDDYAPEGDPLSEDARWVPISVYTRQDAIDDGVLVPYQFTCKGRRYDVCFTRALHEQYADAPQLREIIAKTGIRLLGQPDPQDDGYRKLRVIEAKKVWVIEDGEGITYFRPEDY
;
A
#
# COMPACT_ATOMS: atom_id res chain seq x y z
N MET A 1 -44.04 9.25 18.81
CA MET A 1 -43.55 10.09 17.70
C MET A 1 -42.11 9.67 17.52
N PHE A 2 -41.89 8.67 16.67
CA PHE A 2 -40.56 8.16 16.36
C PHE A 2 -40.13 8.91 15.10
N ASP A 3 -39.03 9.65 15.22
CA ASP A 3 -38.45 10.39 14.11
C ASP A 3 -38.19 9.48 12.92
N ASP A 4 -38.57 9.97 11.75
CA ASP A 4 -38.26 9.43 10.43
C ASP A 4 -36.75 9.31 10.25
N TYR A 5 -36.20 8.13 10.52
CA TYR A 5 -34.88 7.76 10.02
C TYR A 5 -35.05 7.38 8.55
N ALA A 6 -34.96 8.36 7.66
CA ALA A 6 -34.79 8.11 6.24
C ALA A 6 -33.48 7.31 6.07
N PRO A 7 -33.49 6.08 5.52
CA PRO A 7 -32.26 5.41 5.20
C PRO A 7 -31.65 6.18 4.02
N GLU A 8 -30.60 6.96 4.27
CA GLU A 8 -29.63 7.27 3.22
C GLU A 8 -29.22 5.92 2.63
N GLY A 9 -29.38 5.80 1.30
CA GLY A 9 -29.39 4.53 0.59
C GLY A 9 -28.27 3.59 1.00
N ASP A 10 -28.59 2.30 1.03
CA ASP A 10 -27.66 1.24 1.38
C ASP A 10 -26.35 1.39 0.56
N PRO A 11 -25.19 1.67 1.20
CA PRO A 11 -23.92 1.79 0.49
C PRO A 11 -23.51 0.45 -0.16
N LEU A 12 -24.23 -0.63 0.13
CA LEU A 12 -24.08 -1.97 -0.42
C LEU A 12 -25.27 -2.36 -1.32
N SER A 13 -25.81 -1.40 -2.09
CA SER A 13 -26.88 -1.65 -3.06
C SER A 13 -26.62 -2.90 -3.90
N GLU A 14 -27.66 -3.66 -4.26
CA GLU A 14 -27.57 -4.92 -5.02
C GLU A 14 -26.81 -4.80 -6.36
N ASP A 15 -26.59 -3.57 -6.86
CA ASP A 15 -25.81 -3.26 -8.06
C ASP A 15 -24.28 -3.17 -7.82
N ALA A 16 -23.82 -3.27 -6.57
CA ALA A 16 -22.40 -3.30 -6.24
C ALA A 16 -21.76 -4.58 -6.82
N ARG A 17 -20.89 -4.41 -7.81
CA ARG A 17 -20.15 -5.53 -8.40
C ARG A 17 -19.02 -5.96 -7.47
N TRP A 18 -19.27 -7.01 -6.71
CA TRP A 18 -18.29 -7.67 -5.87
C TRP A 18 -17.31 -8.46 -6.72
N VAL A 19 -16.13 -7.90 -6.92
CA VAL A 19 -15.04 -8.58 -7.63
C VAL A 19 -14.02 -9.09 -6.61
N PRO A 20 -13.51 -10.33 -6.75
CA PRO A 20 -12.40 -10.80 -5.94
C PRO A 20 -11.22 -9.84 -6.08
N ILE A 21 -10.53 -9.53 -4.99
CA ILE A 21 -9.35 -8.64 -5.06
C ILE A 21 -8.26 -9.17 -6.00
N SER A 22 -8.25 -10.48 -6.28
CA SER A 22 -7.35 -11.11 -7.26
C SER A 22 -7.54 -10.62 -8.69
N VAL A 23 -8.61 -9.90 -9.02
CA VAL A 23 -8.77 -9.23 -10.33
C VAL A 23 -8.51 -7.71 -10.27
N TYR A 24 -8.28 -7.17 -9.07
CA TYR A 24 -8.03 -5.76 -8.85
C TYR A 24 -6.51 -5.54 -8.86
N THR A 25 -6.02 -4.85 -9.88
CA THR A 25 -4.59 -4.67 -10.12
C THR A 25 -4.02 -3.53 -9.28
N ARG A 26 -2.70 -3.46 -9.12
CA ARG A 26 -2.03 -2.27 -8.56
C ARG A 26 -2.38 -1.00 -9.32
N GLN A 27 -2.56 -1.07 -10.65
CA GLN A 27 -2.93 0.11 -11.43
C GLN A 27 -4.34 0.59 -11.09
N ASP A 28 -5.30 -0.31 -10.91
CA ASP A 28 -6.65 0.06 -10.45
C ASP A 28 -6.59 0.74 -9.07
N ALA A 29 -5.77 0.21 -8.15
CA ALA A 29 -5.57 0.80 -6.83
C ALA A 29 -4.90 2.19 -6.88
N ILE A 30 -4.05 2.45 -7.87
CA ILE A 30 -3.45 3.77 -8.12
C ILE A 30 -4.50 4.73 -8.69
N ASP A 31 -5.31 4.28 -9.64
CA ASP A 31 -6.32 5.08 -10.31
C ASP A 31 -7.44 5.50 -9.35
N ASP A 32 -7.86 4.59 -8.47
CA ASP A 32 -8.80 4.86 -7.37
C ASP A 32 -8.15 5.65 -6.22
N GLY A 33 -6.84 5.88 -6.31
CA GLY A 33 -6.10 6.70 -5.37
C GLY A 33 -5.86 6.04 -4.01
N VAL A 34 -6.08 4.73 -3.87
CA VAL A 34 -5.73 3.95 -2.68
C VAL A 34 -4.21 3.88 -2.54
N LEU A 35 -3.50 3.69 -3.65
CA LEU A 35 -2.05 3.72 -3.74
C LEU A 35 -1.56 5.03 -4.38
N VAL A 36 -0.48 5.56 -3.83
CA VAL A 36 0.19 6.76 -4.32
C VAL A 36 1.57 6.36 -4.86
N PRO A 37 1.81 6.49 -6.17
CA PRO A 37 3.10 6.22 -6.77
C PRO A 37 4.19 7.13 -6.20
N TYR A 38 5.35 6.56 -5.94
CA TYR A 38 6.50 7.27 -5.40
C TYR A 38 7.74 7.01 -6.26
N GLN A 39 8.29 8.09 -6.80
CA GLN A 39 9.48 8.03 -7.63
C GLN A 39 10.71 7.82 -6.74
N PHE A 40 11.26 6.61 -6.77
CA PHE A 40 12.44 6.26 -5.98
C PHE A 40 13.55 5.68 -6.85
N THR A 41 14.76 6.23 -6.68
CA THR A 41 15.98 5.73 -7.32
C THR A 41 17.05 5.52 -6.27
N CYS A 42 17.65 4.33 -6.25
CA CYS A 42 18.76 4.02 -5.34
C CYS A 42 19.87 3.31 -6.11
N LYS A 43 21.11 3.80 -5.94
CA LYS A 43 22.31 3.28 -6.64
C LYS A 43 22.13 3.20 -8.17
N GLY A 44 21.45 4.18 -8.76
CA GLY A 44 21.20 4.23 -10.21
C GLY A 44 20.09 3.32 -10.73
N ARG A 45 19.44 2.52 -9.86
CA ARG A 45 18.27 1.70 -10.22
C ARG A 45 16.99 2.41 -9.78
N ARG A 46 16.04 2.54 -10.69
CA ARG A 46 14.67 2.99 -10.40
C ARG A 46 13.86 1.81 -9.86
N TYR A 47 13.06 2.06 -8.85
CA TYR A 47 12.14 1.09 -8.25
C TYR A 47 10.70 1.56 -8.48
N ASP A 48 9.81 0.63 -8.80
CA ASP A 48 8.38 0.88 -8.83
C ASP A 48 7.85 0.78 -7.39
N VAL A 49 7.64 1.93 -6.76
CA VAL A 49 7.25 2.04 -5.36
C VAL A 49 5.91 2.74 -5.26
N CYS A 50 5.01 2.20 -4.44
CA CYS A 50 3.78 2.85 -4.02
C CYS A 50 3.69 2.87 -2.50
N PHE A 51 3.00 3.87 -1.97
CA PHE A 51 2.55 3.93 -0.59
C PHE A 51 1.02 3.88 -0.57
N THR A 52 0.40 3.33 0.47
CA THR A 52 -1.01 3.65 0.74
C THR A 52 -1.17 5.15 0.93
N ARG A 53 -2.31 5.69 0.51
CA ARG A 53 -2.63 7.12 0.68
C ARG A 53 -2.43 7.59 2.11
N ALA A 54 -2.94 6.83 3.08
CA ALA A 54 -2.83 7.17 4.49
C ALA A 54 -1.36 7.27 4.95
N LEU A 55 -0.52 6.30 4.57
CA LEU A 55 0.91 6.32 4.89
C LEU A 55 1.64 7.46 4.16
N HIS A 56 1.27 7.72 2.91
CA HIS A 56 1.83 8.81 2.11
C HIS A 56 1.54 10.19 2.72
N GLU A 57 0.30 10.40 3.18
CA GLU A 57 -0.18 11.63 3.81
C GLU A 57 0.41 11.84 5.21
N GLN A 58 0.56 10.76 5.99
CA GLN A 58 1.19 10.82 7.32
C GLN A 58 2.59 11.45 7.28
N TYR A 59 3.33 11.26 6.18
CA TYR A 59 4.67 11.80 5.97
C TYR A 59 4.73 12.91 4.92
N ALA A 60 3.60 13.58 4.63
CA ALA A 60 3.54 14.67 3.65
C ALA A 60 4.54 15.79 3.98
N ASP A 61 4.62 16.19 5.25
CA ASP A 61 5.50 17.27 5.74
C ASP A 61 6.96 16.83 5.96
N ALA A 62 7.24 15.54 5.80
CA ALA A 62 8.57 14.97 6.04
C ALA A 62 9.02 14.09 4.86
N PRO A 63 9.25 14.67 3.67
CA PRO A 63 9.63 13.92 2.47
C PRO A 63 10.90 13.08 2.66
N GLN A 64 11.85 13.54 3.47
CA GLN A 64 13.06 12.80 3.85
C GLN A 64 12.74 11.50 4.60
N LEU A 65 11.66 11.46 5.39
CA LEU A 65 11.24 10.23 6.06
C LEU A 65 10.69 9.21 5.06
N ARG A 66 9.95 9.65 4.03
CA ARG A 66 9.49 8.76 2.95
C ARG A 66 10.67 8.14 2.21
N GLU A 67 11.70 8.92 1.93
CA GLU A 67 12.93 8.42 1.29
C GLU A 67 13.65 7.39 2.19
N ILE A 68 13.79 7.67 3.49
CA ILE A 68 14.38 6.74 4.46
C ILE A 68 13.58 5.45 4.54
N ILE A 69 12.25 5.52 4.57
CA ILE A 69 11.35 4.36 4.59
C ILE A 69 11.53 3.53 3.30
N ALA A 70 11.47 4.17 2.14
CA ALA A 70 11.67 3.51 0.84
C ALA A 70 13.03 2.79 0.80
N LYS A 71 14.11 3.51 1.10
CA LYS A 71 15.47 2.96 1.13
C LYS A 71 15.62 1.80 2.12
N THR A 72 15.01 1.92 3.30
CA THR A 72 15.07 0.89 4.34
C THR A 72 14.32 -0.37 3.91
N GLY A 73 13.11 -0.23 3.35
CA GLY A 73 12.33 -1.37 2.87
C GLY A 73 13.05 -2.13 1.76
N ILE A 74 13.60 -1.44 0.76
CA ILE A 74 14.38 -2.08 -0.32
C ILE A 74 15.60 -2.81 0.23
N ARG A 75 16.28 -2.24 1.23
CA ARG A 75 17.40 -2.94 1.90
C ARG A 75 16.95 -4.22 2.60
N LEU A 76 15.78 -4.21 3.25
CA LEU A 76 15.23 -5.39 3.94
C LEU A 76 14.76 -6.46 2.94
N LEU A 77 14.14 -6.06 1.82
CA LEU A 77 13.72 -6.97 0.75
C LEU A 77 14.91 -7.66 0.04
N GLY A 78 16.10 -7.07 0.12
CA GLY A 78 17.35 -7.67 -0.35
C GLY A 78 17.93 -8.73 0.58
N GLN A 79 17.40 -8.89 1.80
CA GLN A 79 17.84 -9.92 2.74
C GLN A 79 16.98 -11.18 2.56
N PRO A 80 17.56 -12.38 2.48
CA PRO A 80 16.79 -13.62 2.40
C PRO A 80 15.93 -13.83 3.65
N ASP A 81 14.70 -14.30 3.48
CA ASP A 81 13.82 -14.69 4.58
C ASP A 81 13.18 -16.07 4.28
N PRO A 82 13.05 -16.98 5.27
CA PRO A 82 12.38 -18.26 5.08
C PRO A 82 10.92 -18.18 4.61
N GLN A 83 10.26 -17.03 4.80
CA GLN A 83 8.88 -16.78 4.37
C GLN A 83 8.79 -16.26 2.92
N ASP A 84 9.92 -16.06 2.24
CA ASP A 84 9.92 -15.70 0.83
C ASP A 84 9.37 -16.89 0.00
N ASP A 85 8.29 -16.66 -0.73
CA ASP A 85 7.60 -17.70 -1.52
C ASP A 85 8.05 -17.73 -3.00
N GLY A 86 9.11 -16.99 -3.32
CA GLY A 86 9.68 -16.87 -4.66
C GLY A 86 8.94 -15.91 -5.59
N TYR A 87 7.69 -15.57 -5.26
CA TYR A 87 6.88 -14.58 -5.97
C TYR A 87 6.75 -13.27 -5.18
N ARG A 88 6.67 -13.38 -3.86
CA ARG A 88 6.43 -12.30 -2.93
C ARG A 88 7.43 -12.33 -1.79
N LYS A 89 7.79 -11.14 -1.33
CA LYS A 89 8.54 -10.92 -0.10
C LYS A 89 7.78 -9.94 0.78
N LEU A 90 7.80 -10.18 2.09
CA LEU A 90 7.20 -9.31 3.10
C LEU A 90 8.25 -8.95 4.14
N ARG A 91 8.39 -7.67 4.47
CA ARG A 91 9.25 -7.20 5.56
C ARG A 91 8.53 -6.14 6.39
N VAL A 92 9.01 -5.93 7.62
CA VAL A 92 8.49 -4.92 8.52
C VAL A 92 9.62 -3.99 8.96
N ILE A 93 9.39 -2.69 8.85
CA ILE A 93 10.23 -1.64 9.44
C ILE A 93 9.68 -1.36 10.83
N GLU A 94 10.09 -2.16 11.82
CA GLU A 94 9.48 -2.18 13.17
C GLU A 94 9.41 -0.82 13.85
N ALA A 95 10.48 -0.02 13.77
CA ALA A 95 10.55 1.30 14.39
C ALA A 95 9.46 2.29 13.91
N LYS A 96 8.89 2.04 12.74
CA LYS A 96 7.82 2.86 12.14
C LYS A 96 6.51 2.10 11.95
N LYS A 97 6.48 0.80 12.28
CA LYS A 97 5.35 -0.10 12.00
C LYS A 97 4.90 -0.02 10.53
N VAL A 98 5.86 0.02 9.61
CA VAL A 98 5.56 0.03 8.17
C VAL A 98 5.85 -1.36 7.61
N TRP A 99 4.89 -1.91 6.89
CA TRP A 99 5.03 -3.14 6.14
C TRP A 99 5.46 -2.79 4.72
N VAL A 100 6.32 -3.65 4.17
CA VAL A 100 6.76 -3.54 2.77
C VAL A 100 6.60 -4.89 2.10
N ILE A 101 5.90 -4.88 0.97
CA ILE A 101 5.71 -6.05 0.11
C ILE A 101 6.42 -5.78 -1.21
N GLU A 102 7.16 -6.77 -1.71
CA GLU A 102 7.59 -6.87 -3.11
C GLU A 102 6.84 -8.04 -3.73
N ASP A 103 6.18 -7.82 -4.86
CA ASP A 103 5.50 -8.85 -5.65
C ASP A 103 5.72 -8.61 -7.16
N GLY A 104 4.99 -9.37 -8.00
CA GLY A 104 5.07 -9.27 -9.46
C GLY A 104 4.71 -7.92 -10.06
N GLU A 105 4.08 -7.00 -9.31
CA GLU A 105 3.67 -5.67 -9.79
C GLU A 105 4.56 -4.55 -9.25
N GLY A 106 5.29 -4.77 -8.16
CA GLY A 106 6.29 -3.83 -7.66
C GLY A 106 6.43 -3.86 -6.15
N ILE A 107 6.79 -2.72 -5.57
CA ILE A 107 6.97 -2.58 -4.12
C ILE A 107 5.85 -1.69 -3.56
N THR A 108 5.21 -2.15 -2.49
CA THR A 108 4.13 -1.43 -1.81
C THR A 108 4.44 -1.27 -0.33
N TYR A 109 4.29 -0.06 0.18
CA TYR A 109 4.46 0.30 1.58
C TYR A 109 3.11 0.67 2.19
N PHE A 110 2.82 0.12 3.35
CA PHE A 110 1.55 0.34 4.04
C PHE A 110 1.72 0.15 5.54
N ARG A 111 0.73 0.57 6.32
CA ARG A 111 0.67 0.26 7.74
C ARG A 111 -0.14 -1.03 7.94
N PRO A 112 0.10 -1.81 9.01
CA PRO A 112 -0.69 -3.01 9.29
C PRO A 112 -2.20 -2.76 9.29
N GLU A 113 -2.63 -1.58 9.74
CA GLU A 113 -4.05 -1.17 9.76
C GLU A 113 -4.64 -0.78 8.40
N ASP A 114 -3.81 -0.62 7.37
CA ASP A 114 -4.27 -0.35 6.01
C ASP A 114 -4.58 -1.66 5.24
N TYR A 115 -4.37 -2.84 5.86
CA TYR A 115 -4.64 -4.18 5.34
C TYR A 115 -5.87 -4.78 6.03
#